data_AF-A0A7Y8HGS7-F1
#
_entry.id   AF-A0A7Y8HGS7-F1
#
_cell.length_a   1.000
_cell.length_b   1.000
_cell.length_c   1.000
_cell.angle_alpha   90.00
_cell.angle_beta   90.00
_cell.angle_gamma   90.00
#
_symmetry.space_group_name_H-M   'P 1'
#
loop_
_entity.id
_entity.type
_entity.pdbx_description
1 polymer ?
#
loop_
_entity_poly.entity_id
_entity_poly.type
_entity_poly.pdbx_seq_one_letter_code
_entity_poly.pdbx_strand_id
1 'polypeptide(L)'
;MIFRLILTALFALSVGPAAAQDKPSLKDQKEKISYIIGMDIGTNFKKQSIEIDPDILARGIKDGLSGAKPLLSEAEAREIMTAFEKEMRAKKEAEQKTVGERNKKAGEAFLAENKKKQGVITLPSGLQYKVIKAGSGKKPVATDTVTTHYKGTLIDGTEFDSSYKRGKPATFPVNGVIPGWTEVLQIMEEGAKWLVFIPPNLAYAERGAGQSIGPNSTLIFEIELISIQEKK
;
A
#
# COMPACT_ATOMS: atom_id res chain seq x y z
N MET A 1 16.58 86.76 31.58
CA MET A 1 15.20 87.23 31.39
C MET A 1 14.73 86.71 30.03
N ILE A 2 13.48 86.23 29.95
CA ILE A 2 12.75 85.73 28.76
C ILE A 2 12.74 84.19 28.60
N PHE A 3 11.63 83.63 29.11
CA PHE A 3 11.04 82.32 28.87
C PHE A 3 10.78 82.05 27.37
N ARG A 4 10.85 80.79 26.92
CA ARG A 4 9.94 80.29 25.87
C ARG A 4 9.77 78.76 25.89
N LEU A 5 8.47 78.42 25.87
CA LEU A 5 7.76 77.15 25.90
C LEU A 5 8.43 75.93 25.24
N ILE A 6 8.40 74.82 25.96
CA ILE A 6 8.50 73.45 25.46
C ILE A 6 7.15 73.08 24.82
N LEU A 7 7.14 72.77 23.53
CA LEU A 7 5.99 72.21 22.82
C LEU A 7 6.22 70.70 22.63
N THR A 8 5.67 69.88 23.52
CA THR A 8 5.62 68.43 23.37
C THR A 8 4.62 68.06 22.28
N ALA A 9 5.13 67.60 21.13
CA ALA A 9 4.33 66.99 20.07
C ALA A 9 3.95 65.56 20.49
N LEU A 10 2.66 65.33 20.71
CA LEU A 10 2.10 64.01 20.97
C LEU A 10 2.02 63.23 19.65
N PHE A 11 2.88 62.24 19.46
CA PHE A 11 2.85 61.34 18.30
C PHE A 11 1.72 60.33 18.51
N ALA A 12 0.55 60.56 17.91
CA ALA A 12 -0.52 59.59 17.89
C ALA A 12 -0.16 58.46 16.90
N LEU A 13 0.29 57.32 17.42
CA LEU A 13 0.37 56.07 16.68
C LEU A 13 -1.05 55.60 16.34
N SER A 14 -1.51 55.90 15.13
CA SER A 14 -2.69 55.27 14.55
C SER A 14 -2.34 53.81 14.22
N VAL A 15 -2.69 52.90 15.13
CA VAL A 15 -2.76 51.47 14.81
C VAL A 15 -3.93 51.28 13.85
N GLY A 16 -3.63 51.27 12.55
CA GLY A 16 -4.61 50.84 11.55
C GLY A 16 -5.00 49.38 11.81
N PRO A 17 -6.27 48.98 11.61
CA PRO A 17 -6.64 47.58 11.72
C PRO A 17 -5.82 46.80 10.72
N ALA A 18 -5.01 45.87 11.21
CA ALA A 18 -4.43 44.83 10.38
C ALA A 18 -5.61 44.13 9.69
N ALA A 19 -5.76 44.34 8.39
CA ALA A 19 -6.73 43.63 7.58
C ALA A 19 -6.44 42.14 7.76
N ALA A 20 -7.26 41.47 8.56
CA ALA A 20 -7.32 40.03 8.57
C ALA A 20 -7.60 39.63 7.12
N GLN A 21 -6.64 38.98 6.47
CA GLN A 21 -6.88 38.39 5.16
C GLN A 21 -8.03 37.39 5.34
N ASP A 22 -9.21 37.75 4.83
CA ASP A 22 -10.34 36.84 4.72
C ASP A 22 -9.84 35.59 4.01
N LYS A 23 -9.88 34.45 4.69
CA LYS A 23 -9.68 33.16 4.04
C LYS A 23 -10.69 33.07 2.89
N PRO A 24 -10.27 32.74 1.66
CA PRO A 24 -11.23 32.50 0.58
C PRO A 24 -12.24 31.45 1.03
N SER A 25 -13.49 31.84 1.27
CA SER A 25 -14.52 30.95 1.75
C SER A 25 -15.31 30.38 0.57
N LEU A 26 -15.41 29.05 0.49
CA LEU A 26 -16.27 28.38 -0.49
C LEU A 26 -17.73 28.54 -0.07
N LYS A 27 -18.50 29.23 -0.93
CA LYS A 27 -19.80 29.84 -0.62
C LYS A 27 -20.95 28.85 -0.63
N ASP A 28 -20.95 27.90 -1.56
CA ASP A 28 -22.03 26.94 -1.74
C ASP A 28 -21.53 25.49 -1.86
N GLN A 29 -22.47 24.55 -1.96
CA GLN A 29 -22.16 23.12 -2.10
C GLN A 29 -21.41 22.83 -3.40
N LYS A 30 -21.69 23.56 -4.48
CA LYS A 30 -21.06 23.36 -5.78
C LYS A 30 -19.58 23.74 -5.71
N GLU A 31 -19.24 24.89 -5.14
CA GLU A 31 -17.86 25.33 -4.92
C GLU A 31 -17.06 24.34 -4.07
N LYS A 32 -17.67 23.82 -2.98
CA LYS A 32 -17.05 22.82 -2.11
C LYS A 32 -16.76 21.52 -2.84
N ILE A 33 -17.73 21.00 -3.61
CA ILE A 33 -17.55 19.77 -4.41
C ILE A 33 -16.45 19.97 -5.46
N SER A 34 -16.47 21.09 -6.21
CA SER A 34 -15.44 21.39 -7.21
C SER A 34 -14.04 21.46 -6.60
N TYR A 35 -13.91 22.08 -5.42
CA TYR A 35 -12.63 22.16 -4.71
C TYR A 35 -12.13 20.78 -4.26
N ILE A 36 -13.01 19.93 -3.69
CA ILE A 36 -12.66 18.56 -3.28
C ILE A 36 -12.18 17.75 -4.48
N ILE A 37 -12.89 17.79 -5.61
CA ILE A 37 -12.48 17.09 -6.83
C ILE A 37 -11.13 17.60 -7.33
N GLY A 38 -10.91 18.91 -7.38
CA GLY A 38 -9.62 19.49 -7.78
C GLY A 38 -8.47 19.09 -6.86
N MET A 39 -8.71 19.07 -5.54
CA MET A 39 -7.76 18.61 -4.53
C MET A 39 -7.41 17.12 -4.71
N ASP A 40 -8.40 16.28 -4.97
CA ASP A 40 -8.20 14.83 -5.21
C ASP A 40 -7.37 14.59 -6.48
N ILE A 41 -7.67 15.31 -7.57
CA ILE A 41 -6.90 15.24 -8.82
C ILE A 41 -5.45 15.66 -8.58
N GLY A 42 -5.22 16.84 -7.99
CA GLY A 42 -3.88 17.34 -7.72
C GLY A 42 -3.09 16.45 -6.76
N THR A 43 -3.74 15.90 -5.73
CA THR A 43 -3.13 14.97 -4.78
C THR A 43 -2.72 13.66 -5.47
N ASN A 44 -3.53 13.14 -6.40
CA ASN A 44 -3.19 11.93 -7.15
C ASN A 44 -2.01 12.15 -8.10
N PHE A 45 -1.98 13.25 -8.86
CA PHE A 45 -0.83 13.57 -9.71
C PHE A 45 0.45 13.71 -8.89
N LYS A 46 0.39 14.40 -7.75
CA LYS A 46 1.53 14.52 -6.83
C LYS A 46 2.00 13.17 -6.30
N LYS A 47 1.08 12.28 -5.89
CA LYS A 47 1.43 10.93 -5.41
C LYS A 47 2.11 10.09 -6.48
N GLN A 48 1.71 10.25 -7.73
CA GLN A 48 2.29 9.56 -8.88
C GLN A 48 3.50 10.31 -9.48
N SER A 49 3.90 11.43 -8.86
CA SER A 49 4.93 12.36 -9.34
C SER A 49 4.75 12.76 -10.82
N ILE A 50 3.50 12.94 -11.25
CA ILE A 50 3.15 13.40 -12.60
C ILE A 50 3.16 14.92 -12.59
N GLU A 51 3.91 15.51 -13.52
CA GLU A 51 3.99 16.96 -13.69
C GLU A 51 2.87 17.43 -14.63
N ILE A 52 2.01 18.31 -14.14
CA ILE A 52 0.86 18.87 -14.87
C ILE A 52 0.84 20.38 -14.66
N ASP A 53 0.51 21.12 -15.72
CA ASP A 53 0.18 22.54 -15.62
C ASP A 53 -1.28 22.69 -15.13
N PRO A 54 -1.52 23.22 -13.91
CA PRO A 54 -2.85 23.30 -13.33
C PRO A 54 -3.77 24.28 -14.07
N ASP A 55 -3.23 25.34 -14.69
CA ASP A 55 -4.02 26.34 -15.41
C ASP A 55 -4.50 25.76 -16.74
N ILE A 56 -3.65 25.00 -17.43
CA ILE A 56 -4.02 24.28 -18.65
C ILE A 56 -5.01 23.15 -18.36
N LEU A 57 -4.82 22.41 -17.26
CA LEU A 57 -5.79 21.39 -16.82
C LEU A 57 -7.16 22.01 -16.52
N ALA A 58 -7.20 23.13 -15.77
CA ALA A 58 -8.43 23.84 -15.47
C ALA A 58 -9.13 24.34 -16.75
N ARG A 59 -8.36 24.84 -17.71
CA ARG A 59 -8.88 25.20 -19.03
C ARG A 59 -9.47 24.00 -19.76
N GLY A 60 -8.78 22.86 -19.80
CA GLY A 60 -9.28 21.64 -20.44
C GLY A 60 -10.61 21.15 -19.85
N ILE A 61 -10.75 21.20 -18.52
CA ILE A 61 -12.01 20.89 -17.82
C ILE A 61 -13.11 21.88 -18.25
N LYS A 62 -12.80 23.18 -18.26
CA LYS A 62 -13.75 24.23 -18.66
C LYS A 62 -14.23 24.04 -20.10
N ASP A 63 -13.30 23.83 -21.02
CA ASP A 63 -13.58 23.68 -22.45
C ASP A 63 -14.45 22.42 -22.69
N GLY A 64 -14.14 21.31 -22.01
CA GLY A 64 -14.95 20.08 -22.08
C GLY A 64 -16.37 20.24 -21.54
N LEU A 65 -16.55 20.96 -20.42
CA LEU A 65 -17.87 21.23 -19.84
C LEU A 65 -18.72 22.16 -20.71
N SER A 66 -18.11 23.13 -21.39
CA SER A 66 -18.82 24.06 -22.27
C SER A 66 -19.05 23.51 -23.68
N GLY A 67 -18.46 22.37 -24.04
CA GLY A 67 -18.46 21.86 -25.42
C GLY A 67 -17.65 22.74 -26.37
N ALA A 68 -16.63 23.45 -25.86
CA ALA A 68 -15.75 24.24 -26.69
C ALA A 68 -14.95 23.32 -27.62
N LYS A 69 -14.56 23.86 -28.79
CA LYS A 69 -13.73 23.11 -29.73
C LYS A 69 -12.41 22.73 -29.04
N PRO A 70 -12.01 21.44 -29.03
CA PRO A 70 -10.74 21.01 -28.45
C PRO A 70 -9.55 21.74 -29.07
N LEU A 71 -8.54 22.01 -28.24
CA LEU A 71 -7.28 22.64 -28.66
C LEU A 71 -6.32 21.66 -29.34
N LEU A 72 -6.57 20.37 -29.19
CA LEU A 72 -5.83 19.29 -29.82
C LEU A 72 -6.74 18.57 -30.81
N SER A 73 -6.21 18.18 -31.96
CA SER A 73 -6.86 17.18 -32.80
C SER A 73 -6.91 15.83 -32.08
N GLU A 74 -7.84 14.96 -32.49
CA GLU A 74 -7.90 13.62 -31.92
C GLU A 74 -6.61 12.81 -32.16
N ALA A 75 -5.93 13.05 -33.28
CA ALA A 75 -4.68 12.38 -33.62
C ALA A 75 -3.56 12.80 -32.65
N GLU A 76 -3.39 14.12 -32.43
CA GLU A 76 -2.41 14.65 -31.48
C GLU A 76 -2.70 14.17 -30.06
N ALA A 77 -3.97 14.18 -29.63
CA ALA A 77 -4.37 13.68 -28.32
C ALA A 77 -4.03 12.19 -28.14
N ARG A 78 -4.33 11.35 -29.14
CA ARG A 78 -3.99 9.90 -29.11
C ARG A 78 -2.49 9.66 -29.05
N GLU A 79 -1.71 10.42 -29.81
CA GLU A 79 -0.24 10.30 -29.84
C GLU A 79 0.38 10.67 -28.49
N ILE A 80 0.01 11.84 -27.95
CA ILE A 80 0.50 12.32 -26.65
C ILE A 80 0.11 11.35 -25.53
N MET A 81 -1.13 10.86 -25.52
CA MET A 81 -1.57 9.91 -24.49
C MET A 81 -0.84 8.57 -24.59
N THR A 82 -0.53 8.09 -25.80
CA THR A 82 0.27 6.86 -25.99
C THR A 82 1.69 7.04 -25.44
N ALA A 83 2.31 8.20 -25.69
CA ALA A 83 3.63 8.52 -25.14
C ALA A 83 3.59 8.60 -23.61
N PHE A 84 2.58 9.27 -23.06
CA PHE A 84 2.37 9.37 -21.62
C PHE A 84 2.16 8.01 -20.96
N GLU A 85 1.33 7.12 -21.53
CA GLU A 85 1.14 5.75 -21.04
C GLU A 85 2.45 4.95 -21.02
N LYS A 86 3.28 5.09 -22.06
CA LYS A 86 4.59 4.44 -22.13
C LYS A 86 5.53 4.95 -21.05
N GLU A 87 5.56 6.26 -20.82
CA GLU A 87 6.35 6.89 -19.75
C GLU A 87 5.90 6.38 -18.38
N MET A 88 4.59 6.39 -18.11
CA MET A 88 4.03 5.92 -16.85
C MET A 88 4.31 4.44 -16.61
N ARG A 89 4.28 3.60 -17.65
CA ARG A 89 4.70 2.19 -17.54
C ARG A 89 6.17 2.07 -17.16
N ALA A 90 7.06 2.78 -17.85
CA ALA A 90 8.50 2.74 -17.57
C ALA A 90 8.81 3.23 -16.14
N LYS A 91 8.13 4.28 -15.68
CA LYS A 91 8.22 4.79 -14.32
C LYS A 91 7.79 3.75 -13.28
N LYS A 92 6.66 3.09 -13.52
CA LYS A 92 6.14 2.03 -12.65
C LYS A 92 7.09 0.83 -12.59
N GLU A 93 7.66 0.42 -13.72
CA GLU A 93 8.65 -0.67 -13.77
C GLU A 93 9.93 -0.31 -12.98
N ALA A 94 10.42 0.92 -13.12
CA ALA A 94 11.59 1.40 -12.38
C ALA A 94 11.33 1.47 -10.86
N GLU A 95 10.14 1.93 -10.47
CA GLU A 95 9.72 1.94 -9.07
C GLU A 95 9.58 0.51 -8.52
N GLN A 96 8.91 -0.39 -9.25
CA GLN A 96 8.79 -1.80 -8.87
C GLN A 96 10.14 -2.47 -8.70
N LYS A 97 11.10 -2.20 -9.59
CA LYS A 97 12.46 -2.71 -9.47
C LYS A 97 13.14 -2.19 -8.20
N THR A 98 13.07 -0.88 -7.97
CA THR A 98 13.69 -0.23 -6.80
C THR A 98 13.10 -0.75 -5.48
N VAL A 99 11.78 -0.85 -5.40
CA VAL A 99 11.07 -1.40 -4.25
C VAL A 99 11.37 -2.90 -4.09
N GLY A 100 11.42 -3.64 -5.19
CA GLY A 100 11.71 -5.07 -5.21
C GLY A 100 13.12 -5.39 -4.72
N GLU A 101 14.13 -4.61 -5.10
CA GLU A 101 15.49 -4.73 -4.60
C GLU A 101 15.57 -4.42 -3.10
N ARG A 102 14.88 -3.36 -2.65
CA ARG A 102 14.78 -3.02 -1.22
C ARG A 102 14.13 -4.14 -0.41
N ASN A 103 13.00 -4.65 -0.86
CA ASN A 103 12.24 -5.70 -0.19
C ASN A 103 13.01 -7.02 -0.17
N LYS A 104 13.67 -7.38 -1.28
CA LYS A 104 14.54 -8.56 -1.35
C LYS A 104 15.63 -8.49 -0.29
N LYS A 105 16.38 -7.38 -0.24
CA LYS A 105 17.45 -7.19 0.75
C LYS A 105 16.93 -7.22 2.18
N ALA A 106 15.81 -6.55 2.46
CA ALA A 106 15.20 -6.53 3.78
C ALA A 106 14.70 -7.93 4.20
N GLY A 107 14.08 -8.67 3.27
CA GLY A 107 13.61 -10.03 3.49
C GLY A 107 14.75 -11.02 3.74
N GLU A 108 15.81 -10.98 2.94
CA GLU A 108 17.01 -11.79 3.14
C GLU A 108 17.66 -11.54 4.51
N ALA A 109 17.81 -10.26 4.90
CA ALA A 109 18.32 -9.89 6.21
C ALA A 109 17.40 -10.38 7.34
N PHE A 110 16.09 -10.19 7.19
CA PHE A 110 15.11 -10.66 8.16
C PHE A 110 15.20 -12.19 8.35
N LEU A 111 15.19 -12.97 7.27
CA LEU A 111 15.27 -14.43 7.33
C LEU A 111 16.62 -14.91 7.89
N ALA A 112 17.72 -14.22 7.56
CA ALA A 112 19.04 -14.54 8.09
C ALA A 112 19.14 -14.37 9.61
N GLU A 113 18.49 -13.35 10.17
CA GLU A 113 18.41 -13.17 11.62
C GLU A 113 17.36 -14.09 12.26
N ASN A 114 16.24 -14.31 11.58
CA ASN A 114 15.13 -15.09 12.12
C ASN A 114 15.50 -16.57 12.35
N LYS A 115 16.28 -17.18 11.45
CA LYS A 115 16.75 -18.57 11.62
C LYS A 115 17.63 -18.80 12.85
N LYS A 116 18.19 -17.74 13.45
CA LYS A 116 19.01 -17.82 14.66
C LYS A 116 18.16 -17.85 15.94
N LYS A 117 16.87 -17.52 15.85
CA LYS A 117 15.97 -17.44 17.01
C LYS A 117 15.59 -18.84 17.48
N GLN A 118 15.45 -18.99 18.80
CA GLN A 118 15.07 -20.26 19.41
C GLN A 118 13.70 -20.75 18.91
N GLY A 119 13.68 -22.03 18.53
CA GLY A 119 12.48 -22.72 18.03
C GLY A 119 12.14 -22.43 16.57
N VAL A 120 12.95 -21.63 15.86
CA VAL A 120 12.82 -21.46 14.41
C VAL A 120 13.56 -22.60 13.70
N ILE A 121 12.84 -23.27 12.80
CA ILE A 121 13.35 -24.35 11.95
C ILE A 121 13.38 -23.82 10.51
N THR A 122 14.45 -24.10 9.78
CA THR A 122 14.61 -23.76 8.36
C THR A 122 14.53 -25.02 7.52
N LEU A 123 13.68 -25.01 6.50
CA LEU A 123 13.54 -26.09 5.52
C LEU A 123 14.53 -25.91 4.36
N PRO A 124 14.84 -26.97 3.58
CA PRO A 124 15.72 -26.87 2.42
C PRO A 124 15.28 -25.84 1.37
N SER A 125 13.97 -25.57 1.27
CA SER A 125 13.40 -24.54 0.38
C SER A 125 13.72 -23.10 0.79
N GLY A 126 14.28 -22.90 1.98
CA GLY A 126 14.50 -21.59 2.61
C GLY A 126 13.31 -21.11 3.44
N LEU A 127 12.17 -21.79 3.40
CA LEU A 127 11.04 -21.53 4.30
C LEU A 127 11.45 -21.72 5.76
N GLN A 128 10.97 -20.85 6.63
CA GLN A 128 11.19 -21.01 8.07
C GLN A 128 9.85 -21.09 8.80
N TYR A 129 9.82 -21.81 9.91
CA TYR A 129 8.66 -21.83 10.78
C TYR A 129 9.05 -21.99 12.25
N LYS A 130 8.12 -21.65 13.13
CA LYS A 130 8.18 -21.88 14.56
C LYS A 130 6.84 -22.46 15.02
N VAL A 131 6.90 -23.59 15.73
CA VAL A 131 5.71 -24.19 16.34
C VAL A 131 5.29 -23.34 17.53
N ILE A 132 4.06 -22.82 17.52
CA ILE A 132 3.46 -22.09 18.64
C ILE A 132 2.62 -23.04 19.50
N LYS A 133 1.87 -23.92 18.85
CA LYS A 133 1.11 -25.01 19.46
C LYS A 133 1.28 -26.26 18.59
N ALA A 134 1.65 -27.37 19.21
CA ALA A 134 1.69 -28.66 18.54
C ALA A 134 0.27 -29.13 18.22
N GLY A 135 0.11 -29.77 17.07
CA GLY A 135 -1.11 -30.50 16.72
C GLY A 135 -1.04 -31.92 17.28
N SER A 136 -2.09 -32.69 17.02
CA SER A 136 -2.11 -34.12 17.36
C SER A 136 -2.91 -34.95 16.36
N GLY A 137 -3.43 -34.32 15.30
CA GLY A 137 -4.17 -35.00 14.25
C GLY A 137 -3.27 -35.37 13.05
N LYS A 138 -3.90 -35.69 11.93
CA LYS A 138 -3.20 -36.10 10.71
C LYS A 138 -2.51 -34.91 10.05
N LYS A 139 -1.62 -35.19 9.11
CA LYS A 139 -1.08 -34.21 8.17
C LYS A 139 -1.86 -34.31 6.86
N PRO A 140 -2.30 -33.19 6.26
CA PRO A 140 -3.01 -33.22 4.99
C PRO A 140 -2.06 -33.61 3.85
N VAL A 141 -2.58 -34.28 2.84
CA VAL A 141 -1.87 -34.53 1.58
C VAL A 141 -2.22 -33.45 0.54
N ALA A 142 -1.44 -33.38 -0.55
CA ALA A 142 -1.59 -32.34 -1.57
C ALA A 142 -2.99 -32.24 -2.22
N THR A 143 -3.77 -33.33 -2.21
CA THR A 143 -5.12 -33.39 -2.78
C THR A 143 -6.24 -33.03 -1.79
N ASP A 144 -5.90 -32.86 -0.51
CA ASP A 144 -6.89 -32.56 0.52
C ASP A 144 -7.33 -31.10 0.47
N THR A 145 -8.42 -30.83 1.17
CA THR A 145 -8.88 -29.49 1.48
C THR A 145 -8.71 -29.25 2.97
N VAL A 146 -8.19 -28.09 3.36
CA VAL A 146 -7.96 -27.73 4.76
C VAL A 146 -8.79 -26.53 5.15
N THR A 147 -9.19 -26.46 6.41
CA THR A 147 -9.78 -25.26 7.02
C THR A 147 -8.78 -24.66 8.00
N THR A 148 -8.48 -23.37 7.84
CA THR A 148 -7.49 -22.68 8.65
C THR A 148 -8.00 -21.36 9.21
N HIS A 149 -7.52 -21.04 10.40
CA HIS A 149 -7.40 -19.65 10.80
C HIS A 149 -6.00 -19.14 10.44
N TYR A 150 -5.91 -17.88 10.01
CA TYR A 150 -4.62 -17.30 9.68
C TYR A 150 -4.61 -15.78 9.75
N LYS A 151 -3.40 -15.24 9.88
CA LYS A 151 -3.08 -13.81 9.75
C LYS A 151 -1.78 -13.67 8.96
N GLY A 152 -1.84 -12.95 7.85
CA GLY A 152 -0.71 -12.64 6.99
C GLY A 152 -0.24 -11.19 7.17
N THR A 153 1.05 -11.01 7.43
CA THR A 153 1.70 -9.70 7.56
C THR A 153 2.98 -9.61 6.74
N LEU A 154 3.34 -8.39 6.33
CA LEU A 154 4.68 -8.09 5.87
C LEU A 154 5.66 -8.05 7.05
N ILE A 155 6.97 -8.00 6.76
CA ILE A 155 8.03 -7.94 7.78
C ILE A 155 7.98 -6.66 8.64
N ASP A 156 7.32 -5.60 8.17
CA ASP A 156 7.10 -4.35 8.89
C ASP A 156 5.85 -4.38 9.80
N GLY A 157 5.12 -5.50 9.82
CA GLY A 157 3.89 -5.68 10.60
C GLY A 157 2.61 -5.28 9.88
N THR A 158 2.69 -4.74 8.66
CA THR A 158 1.50 -4.43 7.85
C THR A 158 0.72 -5.69 7.56
N GLU A 159 -0.50 -5.78 8.10
CA GLU A 159 -1.41 -6.89 7.82
C GLU A 159 -2.04 -6.72 6.43
N PHE A 160 -1.91 -7.75 5.59
CA PHE A 160 -2.50 -7.75 4.25
C PHE A 160 -3.71 -8.69 4.13
N ASP A 161 -3.82 -9.67 5.02
CA ASP A 161 -4.94 -10.61 5.02
C ASP A 161 -5.12 -11.28 6.40
N SER A 162 -6.36 -11.48 6.83
CA SER A 162 -6.67 -12.10 8.13
C SER A 162 -8.05 -12.73 8.15
N SER A 163 -8.11 -14.03 8.42
CA SER A 163 -9.40 -14.71 8.61
C SER A 163 -10.03 -14.38 9.96
N TYR A 164 -9.21 -14.03 10.96
CA TYR A 164 -9.69 -13.54 12.25
C TYR A 164 -10.46 -12.22 12.09
N LYS A 165 -9.97 -11.26 11.28
CA LYS A 165 -10.69 -10.01 11.01
C LYS A 165 -12.02 -10.23 10.27
N ARG A 166 -12.11 -11.28 9.47
CA ARG A 166 -13.36 -11.69 8.82
C ARG A 166 -14.33 -12.42 9.75
N GLY A 167 -13.89 -12.80 10.95
CA GLY A 167 -14.70 -13.52 11.93
C GLY A 167 -15.01 -14.98 11.57
N LYS A 168 -14.36 -15.55 10.54
CA LYS A 168 -14.57 -16.94 10.12
C LYS A 168 -13.29 -17.57 9.53
N PRO A 169 -13.06 -18.88 9.74
CA PRO A 169 -12.01 -19.62 9.06
C PRO A 169 -12.14 -19.54 7.53
N ALA A 170 -11.05 -19.87 6.85
CA ALA A 170 -11.04 -20.02 5.40
C ALA A 170 -10.67 -21.46 5.02
N THR A 171 -11.22 -21.92 3.90
CA THR A 171 -11.04 -23.27 3.41
C THR A 171 -10.33 -23.22 2.06
N PHE A 172 -9.27 -24.02 1.92
CA PHE A 172 -8.42 -24.02 0.73
C PHE A 172 -8.06 -25.45 0.33
N PRO A 173 -8.01 -25.77 -0.98
CA PRO A 173 -7.30 -26.96 -1.43
C PRO A 173 -5.79 -26.77 -1.18
N VAL A 174 -5.11 -27.79 -0.67
CA VAL A 174 -3.68 -27.72 -0.31
C VAL A 174 -2.80 -27.31 -1.50
N ASN A 175 -3.18 -27.70 -2.71
CA ASN A 175 -2.47 -27.34 -3.94
C ASN A 175 -2.94 -26.04 -4.62
N GLY A 176 -3.92 -25.33 -4.06
CA GLY A 176 -4.45 -24.07 -4.61
C GLY A 176 -3.97 -22.81 -3.91
N VAL A 177 -2.93 -22.93 -3.08
CA VAL A 177 -2.30 -21.83 -2.34
C VAL A 177 -0.86 -21.62 -2.81
N ILE A 178 -0.20 -20.57 -2.31
CA ILE A 178 1.20 -20.29 -2.66
C ILE A 178 2.12 -21.46 -2.26
N PRO A 179 3.24 -21.69 -2.97
CA PRO A 179 4.11 -22.85 -2.73
C PRO A 179 4.54 -23.03 -1.27
N GLY A 180 4.82 -21.94 -0.54
CA GLY A 180 5.19 -22.01 0.87
C GLY A 180 4.07 -22.49 1.79
N TRP A 181 2.82 -22.15 1.48
CA TRP A 181 1.66 -22.69 2.21
C TRP A 181 1.48 -24.19 1.90
N THR A 182 1.62 -24.58 0.63
CA THR A 182 1.54 -25.99 0.22
C THR A 182 2.58 -26.85 0.95
N GLU A 183 3.81 -26.37 1.07
CA GLU A 183 4.88 -27.06 1.82
C GLU A 183 4.56 -27.16 3.31
N VAL A 184 4.14 -26.04 3.94
CA VAL A 184 3.84 -26.01 5.38
C VAL A 184 2.67 -26.90 5.75
N LEU A 185 1.57 -26.84 4.99
CA LEU A 185 0.37 -27.60 5.31
C LEU A 185 0.67 -29.10 5.35
N GLN A 186 1.50 -29.61 4.43
CA GLN A 186 1.82 -31.04 4.35
C GLN A 186 2.74 -31.56 5.48
N ILE A 187 3.38 -30.66 6.24
CA ILE A 187 4.19 -31.04 7.40
C ILE A 187 3.53 -30.66 8.74
N MET A 188 2.44 -29.88 8.68
CA MET A 188 1.73 -29.38 9.84
C MET A 188 0.59 -30.33 10.23
N GLU A 189 0.50 -30.65 11.51
CA GLU A 189 -0.54 -31.54 12.04
C GLU A 189 -1.83 -30.77 12.34
N GLU A 190 -2.97 -31.41 12.12
CA GLU A 190 -4.26 -30.87 12.50
C GLU A 190 -4.28 -30.50 13.99
N GLY A 191 -4.84 -29.33 14.30
CA GLY A 191 -4.85 -28.68 15.60
C GLY A 191 -3.60 -27.85 15.93
N ALA A 192 -2.56 -27.89 15.07
CA ALA A 192 -1.35 -27.11 15.27
C ALA A 192 -1.56 -25.63 14.99
N LYS A 193 -0.72 -24.81 15.61
CA LYS A 193 -0.60 -23.38 15.32
C LYS A 193 0.86 -23.00 15.14
N TRP A 194 1.23 -22.50 13.97
CA TRP A 194 2.61 -22.19 13.59
C TRP A 194 2.74 -20.73 13.18
N LEU A 195 3.93 -20.18 13.42
CA LEU A 195 4.38 -18.94 12.82
C LEU A 195 5.33 -19.29 11.69
N VAL A 196 5.04 -18.82 10.48
CA VAL A 196 5.67 -19.22 9.22
C VAL A 196 6.24 -17.99 8.55
N PHE A 197 7.45 -18.11 8.00
CA PHE A 197 8.16 -17.05 7.31
C PHE A 197 8.51 -17.54 5.91
N ILE A 198 7.88 -16.94 4.90
CA ILE A 198 7.88 -17.42 3.53
C ILE A 198 8.74 -16.48 2.68
N PRO A 199 9.86 -16.96 2.11
CA PRO A 199 10.66 -16.17 1.19
C PRO A 199 9.87 -15.89 -0.11
N PRO A 200 10.18 -14.81 -0.83
CA PRO A 200 9.36 -14.34 -1.95
C PRO A 200 9.20 -15.36 -3.09
N ASN A 201 10.20 -16.21 -3.33
CA ASN A 201 10.16 -17.28 -4.35
C ASN A 201 9.14 -18.40 -4.03
N LEU A 202 8.72 -18.53 -2.77
CA LEU A 202 7.65 -19.44 -2.34
C LEU A 202 6.31 -18.72 -2.12
N ALA A 203 6.24 -17.44 -2.53
CA ALA A 203 5.08 -16.57 -2.41
C ALA A 203 4.74 -15.93 -3.77
N TYR A 204 4.80 -14.59 -3.87
CA TYR A 204 4.39 -13.83 -5.05
C TYR A 204 5.55 -13.23 -5.87
N ALA A 205 6.79 -13.55 -5.49
CA ALA A 205 8.03 -13.17 -6.19
C ALA A 205 8.08 -11.67 -6.59
N GLU A 206 8.70 -11.36 -7.73
CA GLU A 206 8.89 -10.00 -8.25
C GLU A 206 7.58 -9.31 -8.62
N ARG A 207 6.50 -10.06 -8.85
CA ARG A 207 5.22 -9.48 -9.25
C ARG A 207 4.47 -8.84 -8.08
N GLY A 208 4.61 -9.39 -6.87
CA GLY A 208 3.77 -9.04 -5.74
C GLY A 208 2.31 -9.47 -5.95
N ALA A 209 1.41 -9.02 -5.06
CA ALA A 209 -0.01 -9.33 -5.13
C ALA A 209 -0.90 -8.30 -4.41
N GLY A 210 -2.07 -8.05 -5.00
CA GLY A 210 -3.05 -7.11 -4.46
C GLY A 210 -2.49 -5.70 -4.31
N GLN A 211 -2.99 -4.97 -3.31
CA GLN A 211 -2.58 -3.60 -3.02
C GLN A 211 -1.42 -3.52 -2.02
N SER A 212 -1.25 -4.55 -1.18
CA SER A 212 -0.33 -4.50 -0.04
C SER A 212 0.96 -5.27 -0.27
N ILE A 213 0.95 -6.38 -1.02
CA ILE A 213 2.13 -7.21 -1.17
C ILE A 213 2.97 -6.70 -2.35
N GLY A 214 4.04 -5.98 -2.01
CA GLY A 214 4.99 -5.46 -2.99
C GLY A 214 5.87 -6.54 -3.62
N PRO A 215 6.65 -6.17 -4.66
CA PRO A 215 7.63 -7.06 -5.29
C PRO A 215 8.63 -7.61 -4.28
N ASN A 216 8.99 -8.89 -4.41
CA ASN A 216 9.96 -9.61 -3.58
C ASN A 216 9.72 -9.53 -2.07
N SER A 217 8.46 -9.38 -1.65
CA SER A 217 8.11 -9.34 -0.23
C SER A 217 8.25 -10.71 0.43
N THR A 218 8.97 -10.77 1.54
CA THR A 218 8.90 -11.91 2.48
C THR A 218 7.61 -11.78 3.28
N LEU A 219 6.87 -12.89 3.41
CA LEU A 219 5.59 -12.92 4.10
C LEU A 219 5.70 -13.64 5.44
N ILE A 220 4.96 -13.16 6.43
CA ILE A 220 4.83 -13.81 7.73
C ILE A 220 3.39 -14.26 7.89
N PHE A 221 3.18 -15.52 8.21
CA PHE A 221 1.86 -16.07 8.49
C PHE A 221 1.81 -16.69 9.87
N GLU A 222 0.84 -16.31 10.66
CA GLU A 222 0.35 -17.14 11.76
C GLU A 222 -0.73 -18.05 11.18
N ILE A 223 -0.54 -19.37 11.22
CA ILE A 223 -1.46 -20.36 10.65
C ILE A 223 -1.92 -21.29 11.77
N GLU A 224 -3.21 -21.53 11.85
CA GLU A 224 -3.86 -22.51 12.72
C GLU A 224 -4.62 -23.49 11.82
N LEU A 225 -4.17 -24.75 11.79
CA LEU A 225 -4.81 -25.81 11.00
C LEU A 225 -5.95 -26.39 11.82
N ILE A 226 -7.19 -26.06 11.45
CA ILE A 226 -8.39 -26.40 12.23
C ILE A 226 -8.85 -27.81 11.88
N SER A 227 -9.01 -28.09 10.58
CA SER A 227 -9.48 -29.40 10.12
C SER A 227 -9.02 -29.74 8.71
N ILE A 228 -9.02 -31.04 8.42
CA ILE A 228 -8.70 -31.61 7.12
C ILE A 228 -9.95 -32.31 6.56
N GLN A 229 -10.29 -31.99 5.32
CA GLN A 229 -11.31 -32.65 4.52
C GLN A 229 -10.59 -33.54 3.50
N GLU A 230 -10.55 -34.84 3.81
CA GLU A 230 -9.95 -35.85 2.94
C GLU A 230 -10.77 -35.95 1.64
N LYS A 231 -10.10 -35.87 0.51
CA LYS A 231 -10.76 -36.16 -0.78
C LYS A 231 -10.91 -37.68 -0.89
N LYS A 232 -12.15 -38.17 -0.77
CA LYS A 232 -12.50 -39.58 -1.00
C LYS A 232 -12.16 -40.03 -2.41
#